data_AF-A0AAW6VG06-F1
#
_entry.id   AF-A0AAW6VG06-F1
#
_cell.length_a   1.000
_cell.length_b   1.000
_cell.length_c   1.000
_cell.angle_alpha   90.00
_cell.angle_beta   90.00
_cell.angle_gamma   90.00
#
_symmetry.space_group_name_H-M   'P 1'
#
loop_
_entity.id
_entity.type
_entity.pdbx_description
1 polymer ?
#
loop_
_entity_poly.entity_id
_entity_poly.type
_entity_poly.pdbx_seq_one_letter_code
_entity_poly.pdbx_strand_id
1 'polypeptide(L)'
;MYIKSIFKVEDGYKEDKEYKRFLKESVSFDLRRVSKLNLLAIYGAVNCLKNINYDKNLSIYTSTNNGNIEETYKVLNELKDANPIMPFDFLNINTNNTGFYISKAINSKGNNYTISSNELSFEKTLQTIFFEYKSNYANSFLIGYIDESLKNIPQSQLKDIQKDSLLLKDNSSWLYIDSVKDNCIAKLELVEYFQNLSDLNNFLNSIHFDMVALNKFAQNQIEDLNIRSSLVKNFENLSSISDIIDMLNSDFNNSIFISIDENNRAYLINFIK
;
A
#
# COMPACT_ATOMS: atom_id res chain seq x y z
N MET A 1 -4.48 17.55 2.86
CA MET A 1 -3.55 16.44 3.15
C MET A 1 -2.35 16.61 2.25
N TYR A 2 -1.14 16.76 2.80
CA TYR A 2 0.08 17.05 2.07
C TYR A 2 1.05 15.89 2.22
N ILE A 3 1.46 15.31 1.10
CA ILE A 3 2.42 14.21 1.06
C ILE A 3 3.81 14.79 1.33
N LYS A 4 4.46 14.31 2.38
CA LYS A 4 5.76 14.79 2.86
C LYS A 4 6.91 13.94 2.36
N SER A 5 6.70 12.64 2.30
CA SER A 5 7.68 11.69 1.80
C SER A 5 6.99 10.48 1.20
N ILE A 6 7.71 9.84 0.30
CA ILE A 6 7.30 8.63 -0.39
C ILE A 6 8.44 7.64 -0.34
N PHE A 7 8.12 6.35 -0.29
CA PHE A 7 9.11 5.29 -0.38
C PHE A 7 8.51 4.10 -1.11
N LYS A 8 9.27 3.48 -2.00
CA LYS A 8 8.83 2.33 -2.79
C LYS A 8 9.94 1.30 -2.86
N VAL A 9 9.55 0.06 -2.59
CA VAL A 9 10.34 -1.15 -2.88
C VAL A 9 9.41 -2.12 -3.57
N GLU A 10 9.79 -2.54 -4.76
CA GLU A 10 9.10 -3.58 -5.52
C GLU A 10 10.15 -4.41 -6.26
N ASP A 11 10.80 -5.27 -5.49
CA ASP A 11 11.98 -6.01 -5.93
C ASP A 11 11.67 -7.50 -6.00
N GLY A 12 12.49 -8.26 -6.72
CA GLY A 12 12.45 -9.72 -6.62
C GLY A 12 12.60 -10.21 -5.18
N TYR A 13 12.09 -11.41 -4.90
CA TYR A 13 12.16 -12.09 -3.62
C TYR A 13 13.52 -11.93 -2.91
N LYS A 14 13.47 -11.50 -1.65
CA LYS A 14 14.60 -11.54 -0.73
C LYS A 14 14.29 -12.42 0.48
N GLU A 15 15.34 -12.95 1.07
CA GLU A 15 15.27 -13.73 2.31
C GLU A 15 15.10 -12.81 3.53
N ASP A 16 14.45 -13.30 4.59
CA ASP A 16 14.29 -12.59 5.87
C ASP A 16 15.59 -11.99 6.41
N LYS A 17 16.69 -12.74 6.26
CA LYS A 17 18.01 -12.35 6.75
C LYS A 17 18.49 -11.05 6.11
N GLU A 18 18.07 -10.77 4.87
CA GLU A 18 18.43 -9.54 4.17
C GLU A 18 17.70 -8.33 4.76
N TYR A 19 16.38 -8.42 4.96
CA TYR A 19 15.64 -7.34 5.61
C TYR A 19 16.08 -7.12 7.06
N LYS A 20 16.38 -8.20 7.81
CA LYS A 20 16.99 -8.11 9.15
C LYS A 20 18.32 -7.37 9.12
N ARG A 21 19.14 -7.57 8.08
CA ARG A 21 20.41 -6.84 7.88
C ARG A 21 20.15 -5.36 7.58
N PHE A 22 19.19 -5.04 6.70
CA PHE A 22 18.85 -3.66 6.37
C PHE A 22 18.30 -2.87 7.57
N LEU A 23 17.64 -3.55 8.50
CA LEU A 23 17.01 -2.94 9.67
C LEU A 23 17.90 -2.88 10.92
N LYS A 24 19.07 -3.55 10.91
CA LYS A 24 19.90 -3.74 12.11
C LYS A 24 20.30 -2.44 12.80
N GLU A 25 20.53 -1.37 12.03
CA GLU A 25 20.95 -0.07 12.55
C GLU A 25 19.77 0.89 12.79
N SER A 26 18.62 0.61 12.18
CA SER A 26 17.47 1.52 12.19
C SER A 26 16.43 1.16 13.27
N VAL A 27 16.57 0.00 13.91
CA VAL A 27 15.58 -0.55 14.84
C VAL A 27 16.27 -1.07 16.11
N SER A 28 15.69 -0.77 17.27
CA SER A 28 16.28 -1.06 18.59
C SER A 28 15.83 -2.40 19.21
N PHE A 29 14.91 -3.12 18.59
CA PHE A 29 14.35 -4.36 19.13
C PHE A 29 14.76 -5.60 18.33
N ASP A 30 14.62 -6.76 18.98
CA ASP A 30 14.99 -8.05 18.39
C ASP A 30 14.07 -8.45 17.23
N LEU A 31 14.66 -8.65 16.06
CA LEU A 31 13.98 -9.04 14.82
C LEU A 31 13.93 -10.56 14.59
N ARG A 32 14.49 -11.40 15.47
CA ARG A 32 14.66 -12.84 15.23
C ARG A 32 13.35 -13.56 14.88
N ARG A 33 12.26 -13.23 15.57
CA ARG A 33 10.95 -13.89 15.49
C ARG A 33 9.90 -13.11 14.69
N VAL A 34 10.33 -12.07 13.99
CA VAL A 34 9.47 -11.22 13.18
C VAL A 34 9.30 -11.87 11.80
N SER A 35 8.05 -12.00 11.33
CA SER A 35 7.73 -12.56 10.01
C SER A 35 8.25 -11.69 8.86
N LYS A 36 8.34 -12.27 7.67
CA LYS A 36 8.79 -11.57 6.47
C LYS A 36 7.96 -10.34 6.12
N LEU A 37 6.62 -10.47 6.06
CA LEU A 37 5.71 -9.33 5.86
C LEU A 37 5.98 -8.19 6.86
N ASN A 38 6.18 -8.52 8.14
CA ASN A 38 6.47 -7.52 9.17
C ASN A 38 7.83 -6.85 8.97
N LEU A 39 8.86 -7.59 8.58
CA LEU A 39 10.17 -7.04 8.25
C LEU A 39 10.09 -6.08 7.06
N LEU A 40 9.34 -6.44 6.02
CA LEU A 40 9.06 -5.60 4.86
C LEU A 40 8.37 -4.30 5.29
N ALA A 41 7.33 -4.40 6.10
CA ALA A 41 6.58 -3.25 6.59
C ALA A 41 7.44 -2.28 7.40
N ILE A 42 8.26 -2.80 8.33
CA ILE A 42 9.20 -1.98 9.10
C ILE A 42 10.20 -1.31 8.15
N TYR A 43 10.73 -2.06 7.18
CA TYR A 43 11.72 -1.54 6.22
C TYR A 43 11.16 -0.37 5.42
N GLY A 44 9.96 -0.49 4.86
CA GLY A 44 9.38 0.62 4.12
C GLY A 44 8.98 1.81 4.99
N ALA A 45 8.34 1.57 6.13
CA ALA A 45 7.93 2.62 7.06
C ALA A 45 9.13 3.46 7.56
N VAL A 46 10.19 2.80 8.01
CA VAL A 46 11.40 3.46 8.53
C VAL A 46 12.10 4.26 7.43
N ASN A 47 12.19 3.74 6.21
CA ASN A 47 12.83 4.47 5.11
C ASN A 47 11.95 5.63 4.60
N CYS A 48 10.63 5.48 4.60
CA CYS A 48 9.70 6.57 4.26
C CYS A 48 9.88 7.77 5.20
N LEU A 49 10.10 7.52 6.49
CA LEU A 49 10.30 8.56 7.50
C LEU A 49 11.76 8.92 7.74
N LYS A 50 12.70 8.41 6.92
CA LYS A 50 14.12 8.69 7.09
C LYS A 50 14.39 10.18 6.90
N ASN A 51 15.02 10.78 7.90
CA ASN A 51 15.31 12.22 7.96
C ASN A 51 14.07 13.14 7.94
N ILE A 52 12.88 12.60 8.25
CA ILE A 52 11.65 13.38 8.39
C ILE A 52 11.32 13.52 9.86
N ASN A 53 10.95 14.73 10.29
CA ASN A 53 10.34 14.94 11.59
C ASN A 53 8.83 14.70 11.48
N TYR A 54 8.27 13.90 12.37
CA TYR A 54 6.86 13.50 12.35
C TYR A 54 6.28 13.50 13.78
N ASP A 55 4.97 13.68 13.88
CA ASP A 55 4.26 13.62 15.16
C ASP A 55 4.37 12.20 15.76
N LYS A 56 4.61 12.11 17.06
CA LYS A 56 4.60 10.82 17.77
C LYS A 56 3.20 10.22 17.90
N ASN A 57 2.14 10.94 17.59
CA ASN A 57 0.78 10.42 17.46
C ASN A 57 0.40 10.05 16.01
N LEU A 58 1.38 9.94 15.10
CA LEU A 58 1.21 9.51 13.71
C LEU A 58 0.40 8.21 13.59
N SER A 59 -0.78 8.28 12.98
CA SER A 59 -1.59 7.09 12.73
C SER A 59 -1.00 6.27 11.58
N ILE A 60 -0.98 4.95 11.74
CA ILE A 60 -0.38 4.01 10.79
C ILE A 60 -1.49 3.19 10.14
N TYR A 61 -1.55 3.21 8.81
CA TYR A 61 -2.45 2.37 8.03
C TYR A 61 -1.65 1.47 7.10
N THR A 62 -1.87 0.18 7.23
CA THR A 62 -1.29 -0.83 6.36
C THR A 62 -2.37 -1.46 5.51
N SER A 63 -2.13 -1.51 4.22
CA SER A 63 -2.96 -2.24 3.26
C SER A 63 -2.19 -3.45 2.74
N THR A 64 -2.90 -4.53 2.45
CA THR A 64 -2.31 -5.78 1.94
C THR A 64 -3.38 -6.63 1.29
N ASN A 65 -3.04 -7.30 0.19
CA ASN A 65 -3.97 -8.21 -0.46
C ASN A 65 -3.83 -9.63 0.09
N ASN A 66 -2.61 -10.03 0.46
CA ASN A 66 -2.33 -11.41 0.84
C ASN A 66 -2.09 -11.61 2.35
N GLY A 67 -1.75 -10.55 3.09
CA GLY A 67 -1.37 -10.64 4.49
C GLY A 67 -0.15 -11.52 4.70
N ASN A 68 -0.03 -12.15 5.89
CA ASN A 68 1.05 -13.10 6.19
C ASN A 68 0.77 -14.48 5.56
N ILE A 69 0.68 -14.54 4.24
CA ILE A 69 0.28 -15.75 3.52
C ILE A 69 1.34 -16.85 3.63
N GLU A 70 2.63 -16.51 3.66
CA GLU A 70 3.73 -17.48 3.79
C GLU A 70 3.71 -18.17 5.15
N GLU A 71 3.55 -17.39 6.23
CA GLU A 71 3.40 -17.94 7.59
C GLU A 71 2.12 -18.74 7.74
N THR A 72 1.02 -18.26 7.15
CA THR A 72 -0.26 -18.99 7.14
C THR A 72 -0.10 -20.33 6.43
N TYR A 73 0.54 -20.35 5.27
CA TYR A 73 0.81 -21.57 4.51
C TYR A 73 1.68 -22.55 5.31
N LYS A 74 2.75 -22.08 5.94
CA LYS A 74 3.62 -22.87 6.81
C LYS A 74 2.81 -23.52 7.94
N VAL A 75 2.02 -22.75 8.67
CA VAL A 75 1.19 -23.26 9.77
C VAL A 75 0.17 -24.30 9.28
N LEU A 76 -0.47 -24.07 8.13
CA LEU A 76 -1.43 -25.02 7.56
C LEU A 76 -0.79 -26.35 7.15
N ASN A 77 0.46 -26.34 6.65
CA ASN A 77 1.18 -27.58 6.35
C ASN A 77 1.52 -28.37 7.61
N GLU A 78 1.99 -27.72 8.67
CA GLU A 78 2.24 -28.38 9.95
C GLU A 78 0.96 -29.02 10.51
N LEU A 79 -0.19 -28.32 10.42
CA LEU A 79 -1.48 -28.88 10.82
C LEU A 79 -1.89 -30.09 9.96
N LYS A 80 -1.67 -30.02 8.64
CA LYS A 80 -1.97 -31.11 7.71
C LYS A 80 -1.17 -32.37 8.05
N ASP A 81 0.08 -32.21 8.45
CA ASP A 81 0.98 -33.30 8.82
C ASP A 81 0.82 -33.73 10.30
N ALA A 82 -0.17 -33.18 11.00
CA ALA A 82 -0.46 -33.41 12.42
C ALA A 82 0.70 -33.06 13.37
N ASN A 83 1.55 -32.13 12.98
CA ASN A 83 2.64 -31.61 13.79
C ASN A 83 2.17 -30.50 14.75
N PRO A 84 2.85 -30.29 15.89
CA PRO A 84 2.55 -29.19 16.80
C PRO A 84 2.94 -27.84 16.18
N ILE A 85 2.08 -26.83 16.35
CA ILE A 85 2.37 -25.46 15.90
C ILE A 85 3.21 -24.73 16.95
N MET A 86 4.33 -24.16 16.51
CA MET A 86 5.18 -23.35 17.37
C MET A 86 4.49 -22.02 17.69
N PRO A 87 4.54 -21.52 18.95
CA PRO A 87 3.80 -20.32 19.35
C PRO A 87 4.08 -19.08 18.50
N PHE A 88 5.32 -18.88 18.04
CA PHE A 88 5.68 -17.72 17.21
C PHE A 88 5.18 -17.83 15.78
N ASP A 89 5.13 -19.02 15.22
CA ASP A 89 4.54 -19.25 13.90
C ASP A 89 3.04 -18.90 13.95
N PHE A 90 2.34 -19.34 15.00
CA PHE A 90 0.94 -18.95 15.21
C PHE A 90 0.74 -17.44 15.41
N LEU A 91 1.61 -16.76 16.17
CA LEU A 91 1.49 -15.30 16.35
C LEU A 91 1.75 -14.52 15.06
N ASN A 92 2.57 -15.08 14.16
CA ASN A 92 2.98 -14.43 12.93
C ASN A 92 1.94 -14.54 11.81
N ILE A 93 0.94 -15.42 11.89
CA ILE A 93 -0.17 -15.44 10.91
C ILE A 93 -1.06 -14.20 11.00
N ASN A 94 -1.07 -13.50 12.14
CA ASN A 94 -1.94 -12.36 12.36
C ASN A 94 -1.39 -11.10 11.70
N THR A 95 -1.95 -10.71 10.56
CA THR A 95 -1.58 -9.49 9.81
C THR A 95 -1.68 -8.18 10.61
N ASN A 96 -2.53 -8.10 11.65
CA ASN A 96 -2.66 -6.88 12.45
C ASN A 96 -1.44 -6.61 13.35
N ASN A 97 -0.54 -7.59 13.55
CA ASN A 97 0.71 -7.37 14.28
C ASN A 97 1.67 -6.40 13.55
N THR A 98 1.45 -6.15 12.26
CA THR A 98 2.20 -5.19 11.44
C THR A 98 2.21 -3.80 12.05
N GLY A 99 1.03 -3.28 12.42
CA GLY A 99 0.92 -1.96 13.05
C GLY A 99 1.74 -1.87 14.33
N PHE A 100 1.73 -2.91 15.16
CA PHE A 100 2.54 -2.96 16.38
C PHE A 100 4.04 -2.87 16.09
N TYR A 101 4.54 -3.65 15.13
CA TYR A 101 5.96 -3.67 14.79
C TYR A 101 6.43 -2.34 14.19
N ILE A 102 5.63 -1.72 13.33
CA ILE A 102 5.92 -0.39 12.78
C ILE A 102 5.93 0.65 13.90
N SER A 103 4.86 0.71 14.72
CA SER A 103 4.75 1.65 15.84
C SER A 103 5.96 1.54 16.77
N LYS A 104 6.41 0.31 17.06
CA LYS A 104 7.60 0.07 17.87
C LYS A 104 8.88 0.57 17.21
N ALA A 105 9.02 0.41 15.89
CA ALA A 105 10.21 0.84 15.14
C ALA A 105 10.33 2.36 15.06
N ILE A 106 9.22 3.07 14.83
CA ILE A 106 9.21 4.54 14.67
C ILE A 106 8.81 5.28 15.95
N ASN A 107 8.56 4.54 17.04
CA ASN A 107 8.08 5.04 18.33
C ASN A 107 6.79 5.87 18.18
N SER A 108 5.84 5.41 17.36
CA SER A 108 4.51 6.04 17.24
C SER A 108 3.54 5.52 18.30
N LYS A 109 2.65 6.40 18.74
CA LYS A 109 1.54 6.19 19.68
C LYS A 109 0.17 6.43 19.02
N GLY A 110 0.16 6.72 17.71
CA GLY A 110 -1.07 6.89 16.94
C GLY A 110 -1.84 5.58 16.76
N ASN A 111 -3.02 5.70 16.16
CA ASN A 111 -3.85 4.54 15.84
C ASN A 111 -3.15 3.65 14.81
N ASN A 112 -3.49 2.37 14.81
CA ASN A 112 -2.97 1.39 13.85
C ASN A 112 -4.10 0.58 13.26
N TYR A 113 -4.16 0.54 11.93
CA TYR A 113 -5.17 -0.21 11.18
C TYR A 113 -4.52 -1.02 10.08
N THR A 114 -5.02 -2.24 9.90
CA THR A 114 -4.71 -3.07 8.73
C THR A 114 -5.98 -3.28 7.93
N ILE A 115 -5.93 -2.97 6.63
CA ILE A 115 -7.07 -3.06 5.72
C ILE A 115 -6.70 -4.02 4.60
N SER A 116 -7.54 -5.04 4.41
CA SER A 116 -7.46 -5.95 3.27
C SER A 116 -8.83 -6.02 2.61
N SER A 117 -8.87 -5.81 1.30
CA SER A 117 -10.08 -5.76 0.50
C SER A 117 -9.79 -6.12 -0.95
N ASN A 118 -9.08 -7.24 -1.15
CA ASN A 118 -8.60 -7.67 -2.47
C ASN A 118 -7.91 -6.50 -3.19
N GLU A 119 -8.24 -6.23 -4.44
CA GLU A 119 -7.49 -5.30 -5.30
C GLU A 119 -7.69 -3.82 -4.93
N LEU A 120 -8.61 -3.50 -4.00
CA LEU A 120 -8.92 -2.15 -3.54
C LEU A 120 -8.42 -1.85 -2.11
N SER A 121 -7.51 -2.66 -1.57
CA SER A 121 -7.01 -2.51 -0.20
C SER A 121 -6.41 -1.12 0.05
N PHE A 122 -5.64 -0.58 -0.91
CA PHE A 122 -5.00 0.72 -0.77
C PHE A 122 -6.01 1.87 -0.91
N GLU A 123 -6.92 1.80 -1.87
CA GLU A 123 -7.93 2.82 -2.16
C GLU A 123 -8.87 3.00 -0.96
N LYS A 124 -9.34 1.90 -0.36
CA LYS A 124 -10.15 1.95 0.86
C LYS A 124 -9.37 2.52 2.03
N THR A 125 -8.08 2.22 2.12
CA THR A 125 -7.20 2.83 3.13
C THR A 125 -7.12 4.34 2.94
N LEU A 126 -6.89 4.79 1.70
CA LEU A 126 -6.79 6.21 1.39
C LEU A 126 -8.11 6.95 1.65
N GLN A 127 -9.24 6.35 1.27
CA GLN A 127 -10.56 6.90 1.56
C GLN A 127 -10.82 7.00 3.08
N THR A 128 -10.44 5.97 3.84
CA THR A 128 -10.59 5.95 5.30
C THR A 128 -9.84 7.12 5.94
N ILE A 129 -8.55 7.29 5.61
CA ILE A 129 -7.77 8.40 6.19
C ILE A 129 -8.27 9.76 5.71
N PHE A 130 -8.82 9.85 4.49
CA PHE A 130 -9.35 11.09 3.96
C PHE A 130 -10.58 11.53 4.76
N PHE A 131 -11.46 10.60 5.11
CA PHE A 131 -12.60 10.88 6.00
C PHE A 131 -12.18 11.23 7.42
N GLU A 132 -11.18 10.56 7.98
CA GLU A 132 -10.65 10.89 9.31
C GLU A 132 -10.04 12.30 9.35
N TYR A 133 -9.27 12.65 8.31
CA TYR A 133 -8.71 13.98 8.15
C TYR A 133 -9.81 15.04 8.03
N LYS A 134 -10.82 14.82 7.19
CA LYS A 134 -11.95 15.76 7.02
C LYS A 134 -12.78 15.92 8.29
N SER A 135 -12.81 14.89 9.13
CA SER A 135 -13.51 14.89 10.42
C SER A 135 -12.66 15.43 11.58
N ASN A 136 -11.44 15.91 11.32
CA ASN A 136 -10.45 16.35 12.32
C ASN A 136 -10.12 15.28 13.38
N TYR A 137 -10.26 13.99 13.03
CA TYR A 137 -9.96 12.89 13.94
C TYR A 137 -8.45 12.61 14.04
N ALA A 138 -7.76 12.68 12.91
CA ALA A 138 -6.30 12.58 12.81
C ALA A 138 -5.79 13.50 11.69
N ASN A 139 -4.55 13.97 11.81
CA ASN A 139 -3.96 14.97 10.91
C ASN A 139 -2.60 14.56 10.34
N SER A 140 -2.05 13.43 10.79
CA SER A 140 -0.75 12.89 10.39
C SER A 140 -0.87 11.39 10.19
N PHE A 141 -0.52 10.90 9.01
CA PHE A 141 -0.74 9.52 8.59
C PHE A 141 0.49 8.93 7.90
N LEU A 142 0.89 7.74 8.32
CA LEU A 142 1.80 6.89 7.57
C LEU A 142 0.98 5.77 6.95
N ILE A 143 0.85 5.77 5.63
CA ILE A 143 0.08 4.78 4.90
C ILE A 143 0.97 3.94 4.02
N GLY A 144 0.73 2.65 3.98
CA GLY A 144 1.52 1.75 3.14
C GLY A 144 0.71 0.61 2.57
N TYR A 145 1.26 0.04 1.50
CA TYR A 145 0.89 -1.26 0.96
C TYR A 145 2.07 -2.20 1.14
N ILE A 146 1.79 -3.40 1.63
CA ILE A 146 2.78 -4.45 1.84
C ILE A 146 2.24 -5.77 1.33
N ASP A 147 3.07 -6.51 0.60
CA ASP A 147 2.85 -7.91 0.28
C ASP A 147 4.21 -8.58 0.11
N GLU A 148 4.34 -9.79 0.62
CA GLU A 148 5.51 -10.62 0.41
C GLU A 148 5.41 -11.40 -0.90
N SER A 149 6.56 -11.69 -1.52
CA SER A 149 6.61 -12.53 -2.71
C SER A 149 5.99 -13.90 -2.45
N LEU A 150 5.08 -14.34 -3.33
CA LEU A 150 4.44 -15.65 -3.28
C LEU A 150 5.33 -16.80 -3.78
N LYS A 151 6.63 -16.56 -4.07
CA LYS A 151 7.60 -17.54 -4.58
C LYS A 151 7.61 -18.87 -3.83
N ASN A 152 7.44 -18.85 -2.51
CA ASN A 152 7.50 -20.05 -1.67
C ASN A 152 6.15 -20.79 -1.56
N ILE A 153 5.08 -20.23 -2.13
CA ILE A 153 3.77 -20.86 -2.21
C ILE A 153 3.67 -21.67 -3.52
N PRO A 154 3.33 -22.98 -3.46
CA PRO A 154 3.17 -23.76 -4.69
C PRO A 154 2.08 -23.17 -5.58
N GLN A 155 2.37 -23.06 -6.89
CA GLN A 155 1.41 -22.52 -7.87
C GLN A 155 0.06 -23.23 -7.86
N SER A 156 0.03 -24.54 -7.57
CA SER A 156 -1.21 -25.31 -7.47
C SER A 156 -2.14 -24.88 -6.34
N GLN A 157 -1.63 -24.14 -5.36
CA GLN A 157 -2.40 -23.62 -4.22
C GLN A 157 -2.86 -22.18 -4.43
N LEU A 158 -2.33 -21.49 -5.45
CA LEU A 158 -2.78 -20.17 -5.86
C LEU A 158 -3.96 -20.37 -6.84
N LYS A 159 -5.21 -20.24 -6.37
CA LYS A 159 -6.41 -20.22 -7.24
C LYS A 159 -6.36 -18.99 -8.12
N ASP A 160 -6.73 -19.10 -9.42
CA ASP A 160 -7.08 -18.09 -10.47
C ASP A 160 -6.32 -16.75 -10.55
N ILE A 161 -5.51 -16.40 -9.56
CA ILE A 161 -4.69 -15.22 -9.40
C ILE A 161 -3.30 -15.55 -9.94
N GLN A 162 -3.31 -15.68 -11.26
CA GLN A 162 -2.35 -15.15 -12.23
C GLN A 162 -0.95 -15.79 -12.36
N LYS A 163 -0.62 -16.00 -13.65
CA LYS A 163 0.72 -16.06 -14.23
C LYS A 163 1.47 -14.71 -14.13
N ASP A 164 1.14 -13.85 -13.18
CA ASP A 164 1.74 -12.53 -13.07
C ASP A 164 3.06 -12.62 -12.31
N SER A 165 4.16 -12.42 -13.05
CA SER A 165 5.51 -12.41 -12.49
C SER A 165 5.69 -11.37 -11.38
N LEU A 166 4.82 -10.35 -11.30
CA LEU A 166 4.83 -9.34 -10.24
C LEU A 166 4.52 -9.93 -8.86
N LEU A 167 3.77 -11.05 -8.78
CA LEU A 167 3.47 -11.73 -7.51
C LEU A 167 4.70 -12.44 -6.91
N LEU A 168 5.81 -12.51 -7.65
CA LEU A 168 7.09 -13.05 -7.20
C LEU A 168 8.02 -11.95 -6.63
N LYS A 169 7.51 -10.73 -6.50
CA LYS A 169 8.21 -9.59 -5.93
C LYS A 169 7.77 -9.34 -4.50
N ASP A 170 8.71 -8.91 -3.68
CA ASP A 170 8.38 -8.30 -2.40
C ASP A 170 7.99 -6.83 -2.65
N ASN A 171 6.87 -6.39 -2.08
CA ASN A 171 6.42 -5.01 -2.16
C ASN A 171 6.30 -4.39 -0.76
N SER A 172 6.86 -3.19 -0.63
CA SER A 172 6.63 -2.32 0.50
C SER A 172 6.69 -0.86 0.04
N SER A 173 5.52 -0.27 -0.15
CA SER A 173 5.34 1.08 -0.70
C SER A 173 4.56 1.96 0.26
N TRP A 174 5.02 3.18 0.49
CA TRP A 174 4.61 4.03 1.61
C TRP A 174 4.50 5.50 1.22
N LEU A 175 3.50 6.18 1.80
CA LEU A 175 3.34 7.63 1.78
C LEU A 175 3.25 8.13 3.22
N TYR A 176 3.99 9.17 3.55
CA TYR A 176 3.77 9.96 4.76
C TYR A 176 3.01 11.24 4.40
N ILE A 177 1.90 11.48 5.09
CA ILE A 177 0.98 12.58 4.83
C ILE A 177 0.76 13.38 6.11
N ASP A 178 0.84 14.70 6.01
CA ASP A 178 0.54 15.62 7.12
C ASP A 178 -0.48 16.70 6.71
N SER A 179 -1.02 17.39 7.69
CA SER A 179 -1.88 18.56 7.55
C SER A 179 -1.12 19.85 7.20
N VAL A 180 0.17 19.94 7.53
CA VAL A 180 0.99 21.12 7.25
C VAL A 180 1.48 21.10 5.79
N LYS A 181 1.57 22.26 5.12
CA LYS A 181 1.95 22.36 3.70
C LYS A 181 3.47 22.32 3.43
N ASP A 182 4.30 22.65 4.41
CA ASP A 182 5.74 22.85 4.23
C ASP A 182 6.48 21.65 3.61
N ASN A 183 7.42 21.90 2.69
CA ASN A 183 8.26 20.86 2.06
C ASN A 183 7.47 19.63 1.54
N CYS A 184 6.25 19.84 1.02
CA CYS A 184 5.43 18.74 0.49
C CYS A 184 5.78 18.41 -0.97
N ILE A 185 5.61 17.14 -1.32
CA ILE A 185 5.74 16.61 -2.68
C ILE A 185 4.49 16.96 -3.50
N ALA A 186 3.32 16.81 -2.90
CA ALA A 186 2.02 17.11 -3.49
C ALA A 186 0.95 17.23 -2.40
N LYS A 187 -0.19 17.83 -2.75
CA LYS A 187 -1.43 17.84 -1.97
C LYS A 187 -2.35 16.76 -2.51
N LEU A 188 -2.79 15.85 -1.63
CA LEU A 188 -3.96 15.01 -1.87
C LEU A 188 -5.22 15.88 -1.70
N GLU A 189 -5.84 16.21 -2.83
CA GLU A 189 -6.98 17.12 -2.90
C GLU A 189 -8.30 16.39 -2.64
N LEU A 190 -8.46 15.24 -3.28
CA LEU A 190 -9.73 14.54 -3.39
C LEU A 190 -9.52 13.02 -3.40
N VAL A 191 -10.43 12.32 -2.74
CA VAL A 191 -10.64 10.87 -2.87
C VAL A 191 -12.14 10.66 -3.02
N GLU A 192 -12.58 10.27 -4.21
CA GLU A 192 -13.99 10.01 -4.52
C GLU A 192 -14.22 8.56 -4.94
N TYR A 193 -15.39 8.05 -4.58
CA TYR A 193 -15.82 6.69 -4.90
C TYR A 193 -17.05 6.73 -5.81
N PHE A 194 -17.05 5.87 -6.82
CA PHE A 194 -18.13 5.74 -7.80
C PHE A 194 -18.62 4.30 -7.83
N GLN A 195 -19.94 4.13 -7.85
CA GLN A 195 -20.57 2.80 -7.92
C GLN A 195 -20.48 2.17 -9.31
N ASN A 196 -20.27 2.99 -10.35
CA ASN A 196 -20.24 2.56 -11.74
C ASN A 196 -19.43 3.55 -12.61
N LEU A 197 -19.04 3.10 -13.82
CA LEU A 197 -18.26 3.89 -14.77
C LEU A 197 -18.99 5.10 -15.34
N SER A 198 -20.33 5.07 -15.43
CA SER A 198 -21.12 6.20 -15.94
C SER A 198 -20.97 7.42 -15.03
N ASP A 199 -21.08 7.22 -13.72
CA ASP A 199 -20.91 8.29 -12.73
C ASP A 199 -19.47 8.83 -12.72
N LEU A 200 -18.47 7.94 -12.81
CA LEU A 200 -17.06 8.34 -12.95
C LEU A 200 -16.86 9.20 -14.20
N ASN A 201 -17.37 8.77 -15.36
CA ASN A 201 -17.23 9.47 -16.63
C ASN A 201 -17.91 10.85 -16.63
N ASN A 202 -19.07 10.96 -15.97
CA ASN A 202 -19.72 12.26 -15.76
C ASN A 202 -18.84 13.18 -14.92
N PHE A 203 -18.21 12.65 -13.87
CA PHE A 203 -17.31 13.42 -13.01
C PHE A 203 -16.01 13.84 -13.73
N LEU A 204 -15.40 12.95 -14.53
CA LEU A 204 -14.21 13.24 -15.33
C LEU A 204 -14.41 14.44 -16.26
N ASN A 205 -15.60 14.60 -16.83
CA ASN A 205 -15.95 15.75 -17.67
C ASN A 205 -16.02 17.08 -16.90
N SER A 206 -16.14 17.03 -15.57
CA SER A 206 -16.27 18.21 -14.71
C SER A 206 -14.95 18.70 -14.10
N ILE A 207 -13.89 17.91 -14.22
CA ILE A 207 -12.58 18.21 -13.63
C ILE A 207 -11.51 18.43 -14.71
N HIS A 208 -10.54 19.27 -14.40
CA HIS A 208 -9.33 19.41 -15.20
C HIS A 208 -8.21 18.58 -14.58
N PHE A 209 -7.41 17.93 -15.42
CA PHE A 209 -6.17 17.23 -15.05
C PHE A 209 -5.25 17.20 -16.27
N ASP A 210 -3.94 17.16 -16.02
CA ASP A 210 -2.91 17.11 -17.07
C ASP A 210 -2.28 15.72 -17.20
N MET A 211 -2.55 14.81 -16.27
CA MET A 211 -2.08 13.44 -16.30
C MET A 211 -3.06 12.49 -15.59
N VAL A 212 -3.19 11.26 -16.10
CA VAL A 212 -3.88 10.16 -15.41
C VAL A 212 -2.99 8.92 -15.32
N ALA A 213 -2.99 8.28 -14.16
CA ALA A 213 -2.48 6.92 -13.98
C ALA A 213 -3.64 5.98 -13.62
N LEU A 214 -3.50 4.72 -13.97
CA LEU A 214 -4.57 3.72 -13.90
C LEU A 214 -4.06 2.46 -13.19
N ASN A 215 -4.87 1.87 -12.31
CA ASN A 215 -4.60 0.51 -11.83
C ASN A 215 -4.79 -0.51 -12.98
N LYS A 216 -4.34 -1.75 -12.78
CA LYS A 216 -4.39 -2.82 -13.79
C LYS A 216 -5.80 -3.05 -14.39
N PHE A 217 -6.85 -3.00 -13.58
CA PHE A 217 -8.22 -3.20 -14.06
C PHE A 217 -8.71 -2.02 -14.89
N ALA A 218 -8.43 -0.79 -14.46
CA ALA A 218 -8.76 0.41 -15.21
C ALA A 218 -8.01 0.48 -16.55
N GLN A 219 -6.76 -0.01 -16.61
CA GLN A 219 -6.02 -0.15 -17.88
C GLN A 219 -6.74 -1.07 -18.86
N ASN A 220 -7.32 -2.18 -18.40
CA ASN A 220 -8.08 -3.11 -19.24
C ASN A 220 -9.43 -2.54 -19.72
N GLN A 221 -9.93 -1.48 -19.09
CA GLN A 221 -11.21 -0.84 -19.38
C GLN A 221 -11.02 0.60 -19.89
N ILE A 222 -9.83 0.94 -20.37
CA ILE A 222 -9.49 2.31 -20.76
C ILE A 222 -10.40 2.87 -21.86
N GLU A 223 -10.90 2.01 -22.75
CA GLU A 223 -11.83 2.39 -23.83
C GLU A 223 -13.19 2.84 -23.30
N ASP A 224 -13.57 2.39 -22.10
CA ASP A 224 -14.81 2.77 -21.42
C ASP A 224 -14.68 4.07 -20.61
N LEU A 225 -13.47 4.66 -20.55
CA LEU A 225 -13.19 5.90 -19.82
C LEU A 225 -13.14 7.10 -20.75
N ASN A 226 -13.82 8.18 -20.36
CA ASN A 226 -13.83 9.47 -21.07
C ASN A 226 -12.53 10.26 -20.86
N ILE A 227 -11.38 9.67 -21.23
CA ILE A 227 -10.07 10.26 -21.02
C ILE A 227 -9.31 10.30 -22.34
N ARG A 228 -8.60 11.41 -22.57
CA ARG A 228 -7.71 11.53 -23.73
C ARG A 228 -6.50 10.63 -23.51
N SER A 229 -6.25 9.71 -24.45
CA SER A 229 -5.11 8.77 -24.40
C SER A 229 -3.76 9.47 -24.21
N SER A 230 -3.59 10.70 -24.70
CA SER A 230 -2.38 11.49 -24.53
C SER A 230 -2.04 11.85 -23.08
N LEU A 231 -3.04 11.82 -22.18
CA LEU A 231 -2.86 12.14 -20.75
C LEU A 231 -2.50 10.91 -19.92
N VAL A 232 -2.61 9.71 -20.50
CA VAL A 232 -2.47 8.45 -19.77
C VAL A 232 -0.99 8.10 -19.61
N LYS A 233 -0.60 7.80 -18.38
CA LYS A 233 0.69 7.21 -18.02
C LYS A 233 0.45 5.83 -17.45
N ASN A 234 1.00 4.84 -18.13
CA ASN A 234 0.93 3.45 -17.68
C ASN A 234 2.13 3.14 -16.80
N PHE A 235 1.84 2.56 -15.65
CA PHE A 235 2.80 1.99 -14.74
C PHE A 235 2.42 0.51 -14.56
N GLU A 236 3.42 -0.37 -14.55
CA GLU A 236 3.23 -1.82 -14.45
C GLU A 236 3.75 -2.31 -13.09
N ASN A 237 3.23 -1.73 -12.02
CA ASN A 237 3.58 -2.14 -10.67
C ASN A 237 2.55 -3.11 -10.07
N LEU A 238 2.93 -3.75 -8.97
CA LEU A 238 2.07 -4.70 -8.26
C LEU A 238 0.89 -4.04 -7.55
N SER A 239 1.01 -2.77 -7.13
CA SER A 239 0.04 -2.10 -6.27
C SER A 239 -0.24 -0.67 -6.71
N SER A 240 -1.46 -0.20 -6.47
CA SER A 240 -1.88 1.17 -6.77
C SER A 240 -1.01 2.24 -6.12
N ILE A 241 -0.52 2.02 -4.90
CA ILE A 241 0.40 2.98 -4.26
C ILE A 241 1.75 3.05 -4.98
N SER A 242 2.25 1.94 -5.54
CA SER A 242 3.49 1.93 -6.33
C SER A 242 3.31 2.79 -7.58
N ASP A 243 2.16 2.67 -8.26
CA ASP A 243 1.81 3.48 -9.43
C ASP A 243 1.65 4.96 -9.06
N ILE A 244 0.99 5.24 -7.94
CA ILE A 244 0.86 6.61 -7.42
C ILE A 244 2.24 7.19 -7.10
N ILE A 245 3.17 6.42 -6.53
CA ILE A 245 4.52 6.92 -6.25
C ILE A 245 5.26 7.27 -7.55
N ASP A 246 5.19 6.42 -8.58
CA ASP A 246 5.81 6.73 -9.88
C ASP A 246 5.15 7.94 -10.55
N MET A 247 3.82 8.05 -10.42
CA MET A 247 3.05 9.20 -10.87
C MET A 247 3.50 10.49 -10.15
N LEU A 248 3.67 10.45 -8.82
CA LEU A 248 4.14 11.57 -8.01
C LEU A 248 5.56 12.02 -8.38
N ASN A 249 6.40 11.11 -8.88
CA ASN A 249 7.74 11.40 -9.38
C ASN A 249 7.75 11.98 -10.81
N SER A 250 6.62 11.98 -11.51
CA SER A 250 6.50 12.58 -12.85
C SER A 250 6.22 14.08 -12.79
N ASP A 251 6.48 14.81 -13.87
CA ASP A 251 6.15 16.24 -13.97
C ASP A 251 4.66 16.43 -14.30
N PHE A 252 3.92 17.06 -13.39
CA PHE A 252 2.50 17.42 -13.54
C PHE A 252 2.16 18.60 -12.63
N ASN A 253 1.08 19.33 -12.94
CA ASN A 253 0.47 20.28 -12.01
C ASN A 253 -0.74 19.65 -11.29
N ASN A 254 -1.55 18.86 -12.01
CA ASN A 254 -2.77 18.26 -11.48
C ASN A 254 -3.00 16.85 -12.08
N SER A 255 -2.65 15.82 -11.33
CA SER A 255 -2.78 14.44 -11.76
C SER A 255 -3.88 13.70 -11.01
N ILE A 256 -4.52 12.76 -11.72
CA ILE A 256 -5.48 11.84 -11.12
C ILE A 256 -4.99 10.40 -11.21
N PHE A 257 -5.29 9.62 -10.18
CA PHE A 257 -5.19 8.16 -10.23
C PHE A 257 -6.60 7.58 -10.23
N ILE A 258 -6.86 6.65 -11.16
CA ILE A 258 -8.15 5.95 -11.24
C ILE A 258 -7.90 4.46 -10.98
N SER A 259 -8.65 3.95 -10.01
CA SER A 259 -8.69 2.53 -9.69
C SER A 259 -10.07 1.98 -9.98
N ILE A 260 -10.15 0.86 -10.69
CA ILE A 260 -11.40 0.13 -10.93
C ILE A 260 -11.25 -1.29 -10.37
N ASP A 261 -12.34 -1.90 -9.94
CA ASP A 261 -12.38 -3.32 -9.58
C ASP A 261 -13.17 -4.18 -10.57
N GLU A 262 -13.20 -5.49 -10.33
CA GLU A 262 -13.94 -6.47 -11.14
C GLU A 262 -15.44 -6.18 -11.28
N ASN A 263 -16.02 -5.37 -10.38
CA ASN A 263 -17.43 -5.01 -10.37
C ASN A 263 -17.69 -3.61 -10.96
N ASN A 264 -16.71 -3.02 -11.64
CA ASN A 264 -16.77 -1.68 -12.24
C ASN A 264 -17.03 -0.55 -11.22
N ARG A 265 -16.71 -0.79 -9.95
CA ARG A 265 -16.68 0.26 -8.93
C ARG A 265 -15.34 0.97 -9.02
N ALA A 266 -15.32 2.28 -8.84
CA ALA A 266 -14.13 3.08 -9.09
C ALA A 266 -13.77 4.00 -7.93
N TYR A 267 -12.47 4.28 -7.80
CA TYR A 267 -11.93 5.37 -7.01
C TYR A 267 -11.22 6.35 -7.93
N LEU A 268 -11.45 7.64 -7.71
CA LEU A 268 -10.65 8.71 -8.30
C LEU A 268 -9.92 9.45 -7.18
N ILE A 269 -8.61 9.56 -7.33
CA ILE A 269 -7.73 10.24 -6.38
C ILE A 269 -7.05 11.40 -7.10
N ASN A 270 -7.19 12.61 -6.58
CA ASN A 270 -6.63 13.82 -7.19
C ASN A 270 -5.42 14.36 -6.39
N PHE A 271 -4.33 14.64 -7.09
CA PHE A 271 -3.10 15.22 -6.56
C PHE A 271 -2.72 16.52 -7.27
N ILE A 272 -2.36 17.53 -6.48
CA ILE A 272 -1.89 18.83 -6.96
C ILE A 272 -0.47 19.07 -6.45
N LYS A 273 0.46 19.46 -7.33
CA LYS A 273 1.83 19.86 -6.91
C LYS A 273 1.89 21.33 -6.47
#